data_AF-A0A835YIY3-F1
#
_entry.id   AF-A0A835YIY3-F1
#
_cell.length_a   1.000
_cell.length_b   1.000
_cell.length_c   1.000
_cell.angle_alpha   90.00
_cell.angle_beta   90.00
_cell.angle_gamma   90.00
#
_symmetry.space_group_name_H-M   'P 1'
#
loop_
_entity.id
_entity.type
_entity.pdbx_description
1 polymer ?
#
loop_
_entity_poly.entity_id
_entity_poly.type
_entity_poly.pdbx_seq_one_letter_code
_entity_poly.pdbx_strand_id
1 'polypeptide(L)'
;MALMLYGIAAECGDAEVAGKGQSEYIATRLNPVSGVDTAGVHIHTCYCDLMLSTARKLRAEMPCQRRPRSQTRQPPAKDMPAVPAPPVEQGTRTLEAPIAQARVVQRVVWRASPAARPATRIVDTQNVHDHSVVAASKTNVAQMIKKHGDLELTPDVLLEVRNLAAGNTNALAILTNLSNAKHTTLGVSEKQALAHVWRTISDKTDETLQTNMKETLTQRLGECIEHDLPVCSTGRFVRILATLDGVYDDAVKPLRPMWAVRDEVATLAGQVREDVLANASPADAEAYDNGTSEKLSSKMRQELTLRAVGVYVDELDMNAGVLQGVLAPYMNAM
;
A
#
# COMPACT_ATOMS: atom_id res chain seq x y z
N MET A 1 -12.85 -19.46 -15.27
CA MET A 1 -13.07 -18.29 -16.15
C MET A 1 -11.80 -17.44 -16.29
N ALA A 2 -11.24 -16.92 -15.19
CA ALA A 2 -10.10 -16.02 -15.20
C ALA A 2 -8.88 -16.56 -15.98
N LEU A 3 -8.46 -17.81 -15.75
CA LEU A 3 -7.35 -18.44 -16.50
C LEU A 3 -7.63 -18.57 -18.01
N MET A 4 -8.88 -18.73 -18.42
CA MET A 4 -9.26 -18.81 -19.83
C MET A 4 -9.23 -17.43 -20.50
N LEU A 5 -9.64 -16.37 -19.80
CA LEU A 5 -9.50 -14.98 -20.27
C LEU A 5 -8.02 -14.59 -20.39
N TYR A 6 -7.19 -15.02 -19.42
CA TYR A 6 -5.75 -14.83 -19.47
C TYR A 6 -5.12 -15.53 -20.67
N GLY A 7 -5.50 -16.79 -20.95
CA GLY A 7 -5.02 -17.51 -22.15
C GLY A 7 -5.38 -16.79 -23.46
N ILE A 8 -6.61 -16.28 -23.57
CA ILE A 8 -7.05 -15.52 -24.75
C ILE A 8 -6.24 -14.21 -24.91
N ALA A 9 -5.94 -13.52 -23.81
CA ALA A 9 -5.13 -12.30 -23.83
C ALA A 9 -3.66 -12.58 -24.17
N ALA A 10 -3.09 -13.68 -23.66
CA ALA A 10 -1.70 -14.07 -23.89
C ALA A 10 -1.43 -14.50 -25.35
N GLU A 11 -2.43 -15.05 -26.03
CA GLU A 11 -2.34 -15.40 -27.45
C GLU A 11 -2.61 -14.22 -28.40
N CYS A 12 -3.00 -13.06 -27.88
CA CYS A 12 -3.32 -11.89 -28.70
C CYS A 12 -2.04 -11.18 -29.16
N GLY A 13 -1.83 -11.12 -30.48
CA GLY A 13 -0.68 -10.41 -31.08
C GLY A 13 -0.77 -8.89 -31.01
N ASP A 14 -1.90 -8.35 -30.54
CA ASP A 14 -2.12 -6.92 -30.36
C ASP A 14 -1.97 -6.54 -28.89
N ALA A 15 -1.03 -5.64 -28.60
CA ALA A 15 -0.68 -5.23 -27.24
C ALA A 15 -1.80 -4.46 -26.53
N GLU A 16 -2.63 -3.72 -27.27
CA GLU A 16 -3.73 -2.93 -26.69
C GLU A 16 -4.86 -3.86 -26.24
N VAL A 17 -5.15 -4.89 -27.03
CA VAL A 17 -6.18 -5.88 -26.71
C VAL A 17 -5.70 -6.87 -25.64
N ALA A 18 -4.44 -7.29 -25.68
CA ALA A 18 -3.84 -8.03 -24.58
C ALA A 18 -3.88 -7.23 -23.26
N GLY A 19 -3.57 -5.93 -23.31
CA GLY A 19 -3.68 -5.03 -22.17
C GLY A 19 -5.10 -4.88 -21.66
N LYS A 20 -6.08 -4.71 -22.55
CA LYS A 20 -7.50 -4.62 -22.19
C LYS A 20 -8.03 -5.94 -21.62
N GLY A 21 -7.63 -7.09 -22.18
CA GLY A 21 -7.96 -8.42 -21.66
C GLY A 21 -7.35 -8.68 -20.28
N GLN A 22 -6.12 -8.23 -20.03
CA GLN A 22 -5.51 -8.29 -18.69
C GLN A 22 -6.21 -7.34 -17.71
N SER A 23 -6.58 -6.13 -18.14
CA SER A 23 -7.32 -5.19 -17.31
C SER A 23 -8.70 -5.73 -16.91
N GLU A 24 -9.44 -6.34 -17.85
CA GLU A 24 -10.72 -7.00 -17.56
C GLU A 24 -10.57 -8.27 -16.71
N TYR A 25 -9.47 -9.02 -16.87
CA TYR A 25 -9.11 -10.12 -15.96
C TYR A 25 -8.87 -9.63 -14.52
N ILE A 26 -8.16 -8.51 -14.36
CA ILE A 26 -7.94 -7.88 -13.05
C ILE A 26 -9.26 -7.34 -12.50
N ALA A 27 -10.07 -6.68 -13.33
CA ALA A 27 -11.37 -6.16 -12.94
C ALA A 27 -12.34 -7.28 -12.52
N THR A 28 -12.35 -8.42 -13.21
CA THR A 28 -13.16 -9.60 -12.82
C THR A 28 -12.67 -10.25 -11.52
N ARG A 29 -11.38 -10.13 -11.19
CA ARG A 29 -10.82 -10.54 -9.90
C ARG A 29 -11.19 -9.57 -8.76
N LEU A 30 -11.45 -8.31 -9.08
CA LEU A 30 -11.82 -7.23 -8.15
C LEU A 30 -13.34 -6.96 -8.08
N ASN A 31 -14.15 -7.52 -8.98
CA ASN A 31 -15.61 -7.40 -9.04
C ASN A 31 -16.29 -8.30 -7.99
N PRO A 32 -17.59 -8.09 -7.64
CA PRO A 32 -18.31 -8.84 -6.60
C PRO A 32 -18.44 -10.33 -6.89
N VAL A 33 -18.13 -10.77 -8.12
CA VAL A 33 -17.97 -12.18 -8.47
C VAL A 33 -16.88 -12.85 -7.62
N SER A 34 -15.79 -12.15 -7.26
CA SER A 34 -14.78 -12.71 -6.36
C SER A 34 -15.34 -12.95 -4.96
N GLY A 35 -16.24 -12.10 -4.46
CA GLY A 35 -16.95 -12.30 -3.20
C GLY A 35 -17.85 -13.55 -3.24
N VAL A 36 -18.57 -13.76 -4.34
CA VAL A 36 -19.45 -14.92 -4.56
C VAL A 36 -18.65 -16.21 -4.76
N ASP A 37 -17.53 -16.15 -5.49
CA ASP A 37 -16.59 -17.27 -5.73
C ASP A 37 -15.90 -17.70 -4.41
N THR A 38 -15.43 -16.73 -3.63
CA THR A 38 -14.79 -16.98 -2.32
C THR A 38 -15.78 -17.51 -1.28
N ALA A 39 -17.07 -17.16 -1.42
CA ALA A 39 -18.16 -17.70 -0.60
C ALA A 39 -18.61 -19.12 -1.01
N GLY A 40 -18.02 -19.70 -2.07
CA GLY A 40 -18.36 -21.05 -2.55
C GLY A 40 -19.73 -21.15 -3.21
N VAL A 41 -20.33 -20.02 -3.60
CA VAL A 41 -21.63 -19.99 -4.26
C VAL A 41 -21.43 -20.32 -5.74
N HIS A 42 -22.21 -21.28 -6.24
CA HIS A 42 -22.10 -21.75 -7.62
C HIS A 42 -22.38 -20.61 -8.62
N ILE A 43 -21.34 -20.11 -9.27
CA ILE A 43 -21.47 -19.11 -10.34
C ILE A 43 -22.10 -19.78 -11.56
N HIS A 44 -23.22 -19.22 -12.03
CA HIS A 44 -23.96 -19.80 -13.14
C HIS A 44 -23.11 -19.85 -14.42
N THR A 45 -23.02 -21.01 -15.07
CA THR A 45 -22.15 -21.27 -16.24
C THR A 45 -22.45 -20.35 -17.42
N CYS A 46 -23.73 -19.95 -17.58
CA CYS A 46 -24.17 -19.04 -18.64
C CYS A 46 -23.46 -17.69 -18.64
N TYR A 47 -23.06 -17.16 -17.47
CA TYR A 47 -22.30 -15.91 -17.38
C TYR A 47 -20.86 -16.08 -17.87
N CYS A 48 -20.22 -17.18 -17.47
CA CYS A 48 -18.88 -17.54 -17.96
C CYS A 48 -18.89 -17.73 -19.48
N ASP A 49 -19.90 -18.41 -20.01
CA ASP A 49 -20.05 -18.67 -21.44
C ASP A 49 -20.30 -17.39 -22.24
N LEU A 50 -21.09 -16.46 -21.71
CA LEU A 50 -21.31 -15.14 -22.32
C LEU A 50 -20.01 -14.32 -22.40
N MET A 51 -19.22 -14.30 -21.33
CA MET A 51 -17.94 -13.58 -21.30
C MET A 51 -16.91 -14.19 -22.27
N LEU A 52 -16.80 -15.52 -22.30
CA LEU A 52 -15.89 -16.23 -23.18
C LEU A 52 -16.31 -16.11 -24.66
N SER A 53 -17.60 -16.18 -24.96
CA SER A 53 -18.09 -16.00 -26.33
C SER A 53 -17.87 -14.57 -26.83
N THR A 54 -18.09 -13.56 -25.97
CA THR A 54 -17.81 -12.15 -26.29
C THR A 54 -16.33 -11.93 -26.59
N ALA A 55 -15.43 -12.45 -25.73
CA ALA A 55 -13.98 -12.33 -25.94
C ALA A 55 -13.51 -13.02 -27.24
N ARG A 56 -14.05 -14.20 -27.54
CA ARG A 56 -13.75 -14.92 -28.80
C ARG A 56 -14.26 -14.18 -30.03
N LYS A 57 -15.46 -13.60 -29.95
CA LYS A 57 -16.05 -12.82 -31.05
C LYS A 57 -15.22 -11.57 -31.36
N LEU A 58 -14.82 -10.82 -30.33
CA LEU A 58 -13.93 -9.67 -30.47
C LEU A 58 -12.59 -10.05 -31.11
N ARG A 59 -11.99 -11.19 -30.72
CA ARG A 59 -10.77 -11.72 -31.34
C ARG A 59 -10.98 -12.06 -32.83
N ALA A 60 -12.13 -12.63 -33.20
CA ALA A 60 -12.41 -13.06 -34.57
C ALA A 60 -12.68 -11.88 -35.52
N GLU A 61 -13.28 -10.80 -35.02
CA GLU A 61 -13.62 -9.60 -35.80
C GLU A 61 -12.42 -8.67 -35.99
N MET A 62 -11.31 -8.90 -35.29
CA MET A 62 -10.13 -8.07 -35.42
C MET A 62 -9.35 -8.38 -36.72
N PRO A 63 -9.05 -7.36 -37.54
CA PRO A 63 -8.16 -7.54 -38.67
C PRO A 63 -6.78 -7.94 -38.16
N CYS A 64 -6.29 -9.11 -38.59
CA CYS A 64 -4.95 -9.59 -38.28
C CYS A 64 -3.92 -8.69 -38.97
N GLN A 65 -3.64 -7.53 -38.37
CA GLN A 65 -2.49 -6.73 -38.74
C GLN A 65 -1.27 -7.45 -38.18
N ARG A 66 -0.73 -8.39 -38.95
CA ARG A 66 0.62 -8.88 -38.74
C ARG A 66 1.53 -7.66 -38.77
N ARG A 67 1.95 -7.18 -37.60
CA ARG A 67 3.01 -6.19 -37.53
C ARG A 67 4.20 -6.77 -38.31
N PRO A 68 4.73 -6.06 -39.31
CA PRO A 68 5.95 -6.49 -39.95
C PRO A 68 6.99 -6.63 -38.85
N ARG A 69 7.54 -7.85 -38.74
CA ARG A 69 8.59 -8.24 -37.80
C ARG A 69 9.62 -7.11 -37.82
N SER A 70 9.76 -6.39 -36.71
CA SER A 70 10.53 -5.15 -36.65
C SER A 70 11.90 -5.40 -37.26
N GLN A 71 12.17 -4.80 -38.42
CA GLN A 71 13.51 -4.78 -38.96
C GLN A 71 14.42 -4.11 -37.93
N THR A 72 15.57 -4.76 -37.75
CA THR A 72 16.66 -4.47 -36.84
C THR A 72 16.78 -2.97 -36.52
N ARG A 73 16.61 -2.60 -35.24
CA ARG A 73 16.90 -1.25 -34.73
C ARG A 73 18.32 -0.86 -35.16
N GLN A 74 18.43 0.11 -36.06
CA GLN A 74 19.72 0.78 -36.28
C GLN A 74 20.08 1.58 -35.02
N PRO A 75 21.36 1.59 -34.61
CA PRO A 75 21.81 2.37 -33.47
C PRO A 75 21.65 3.87 -33.76
N PRO A 76 21.39 4.69 -32.72
CA PRO A 76 21.18 6.12 -32.89
C PRO A 76 22.45 6.81 -33.39
N ALA A 77 22.29 7.71 -34.37
CA ALA A 77 23.35 8.55 -34.90
C ALA A 77 23.91 9.48 -33.80
N LYS A 78 25.22 9.67 -33.82
CA LYS A 78 26.03 10.17 -32.69
C LYS A 78 26.12 11.70 -32.56
N ASP A 79 25.45 12.47 -33.41
CA ASP A 79 25.63 13.92 -33.44
C ASP A 79 24.28 14.64 -33.39
N MET A 80 23.88 15.07 -32.18
CA MET A 80 22.90 16.13 -32.01
C MET A 80 23.57 17.29 -31.26
N PRO A 81 23.48 18.54 -31.78
CA PRO A 81 24.00 19.70 -31.09
C PRO A 81 23.17 20.04 -29.83
N ALA A 82 23.87 20.52 -28.81
CA ALA A 82 23.30 20.86 -27.51
C ALA A 82 22.24 21.96 -27.62
N VAL A 83 21.07 21.70 -27.02
CA VAL A 83 19.99 22.68 -26.85
C VAL A 83 20.40 23.66 -25.74
N PRO A 84 20.38 24.98 -25.98
CA PRO A 84 20.70 25.96 -24.95
C PRO A 84 19.60 26.01 -23.88
N ALA A 85 20.03 26.10 -22.62
CA ALA A 85 19.16 26.17 -21.46
C ALA A 85 18.33 27.48 -21.43
N PRO A 86 17.06 27.43 -21.00
CA PRO A 86 16.25 28.63 -20.85
C PRO A 86 16.71 29.49 -19.67
N PRO A 87 16.47 30.82 -19.72
CA PRO A 87 16.88 31.76 -18.67
C PRO A 87 16.09 31.55 -17.38
N VAL A 88 16.80 31.67 -16.26
CA VAL A 88 16.25 31.59 -14.90
C VAL A 88 15.67 32.96 -14.52
N GLU A 89 14.35 33.06 -14.43
CA GLU A 89 13.68 34.24 -13.85
C GLU A 89 13.70 34.16 -12.32
N GLN A 90 14.36 35.13 -11.69
CA GLN A 90 14.32 35.35 -10.24
C GLN A 90 13.12 36.23 -9.89
N GLY A 91 11.98 35.60 -9.57
CA GLY A 91 10.81 36.28 -9.02
C GLY A 91 10.78 36.21 -7.49
N THR A 92 11.07 37.31 -6.82
CA THR A 92 10.85 37.48 -5.38
C THR A 92 9.36 37.66 -5.10
N ARG A 93 8.69 36.62 -4.59
CA ARG A 93 7.33 36.71 -4.03
C ARG A 93 7.41 36.61 -2.50
N THR A 94 7.26 37.75 -1.84
CA THR A 94 6.91 37.83 -0.42
C THR A 94 5.45 37.39 -0.24
N LEU A 95 5.25 36.27 0.46
CA LEU A 95 3.94 35.86 0.97
C LEU A 95 3.87 36.24 2.45
N GLU A 96 3.00 37.19 2.77
CA GLU A 96 2.59 37.50 4.14
C GLU A 96 1.77 36.32 4.69
N ALA A 97 2.16 35.83 5.86
CA ALA A 97 1.48 34.76 6.58
C ALA A 97 0.30 35.33 7.38
N PRO A 98 -0.92 34.74 7.31
CA PRO A 98 -1.94 35.02 8.30
C PRO A 98 -1.73 34.18 9.56
N ILE A 99 -1.97 34.89 10.66
CA ILE A 99 -1.79 34.51 12.07
C ILE A 99 -2.75 33.38 12.47
N ALA A 100 -2.24 32.55 13.38
CA ALA A 100 -2.78 31.31 13.92
C ALA A 100 -4.21 31.37 14.50
N GLN A 101 -4.93 30.25 14.32
CA GLN A 101 -5.78 29.70 15.39
C GLN A 101 -5.47 28.21 15.53
N ALA A 102 -4.69 27.88 16.55
CA ALA A 102 -4.45 26.50 16.95
C ALA A 102 -5.74 25.90 17.51
N ARG A 103 -6.47 25.13 16.69
CA ARG A 103 -7.46 24.19 17.19
C ARG A 103 -6.69 23.03 17.84
N VAL A 104 -6.87 22.86 19.15
CA VAL A 104 -6.47 21.64 19.84
C VAL A 104 -7.31 20.51 19.26
N VAL A 105 -6.77 19.79 18.28
CA VAL A 105 -7.32 18.50 17.85
C VAL A 105 -7.10 17.58 19.04
N GLN A 106 -8.17 17.26 19.77
CA GLN A 106 -8.11 16.19 20.76
C GLN A 106 -7.57 14.95 20.05
N ARG A 107 -6.45 14.42 20.56
CA ARG A 107 -5.84 13.18 20.09
C ARG A 107 -6.94 12.11 20.12
N VAL A 108 -7.54 11.82 18.97
CA VAL A 108 -8.51 10.74 18.83
C VAL A 108 -7.69 9.47 18.96
N VAL A 109 -7.55 9.00 20.20
CA VAL A 109 -7.05 7.66 20.46
C VAL A 109 -8.10 6.74 19.85
N TRP A 110 -7.77 6.18 18.69
CA TRP A 110 -8.52 5.12 18.04
C TRP A 110 -8.61 3.94 19.01
N ARG A 111 -9.60 3.96 19.90
CA ARG A 111 -10.00 2.80 20.66
C ARG A 111 -10.77 1.92 19.68
N ALA A 112 -10.06 1.00 19.04
CA ALA A 112 -10.67 -0.11 18.35
C ALA A 112 -11.74 -0.70 19.28
N SER A 113 -13.00 -0.71 18.82
CA SER A 113 -14.10 -1.29 19.57
C SER A 113 -13.77 -2.78 19.81
N PRO A 114 -13.95 -3.33 21.04
CA PRO A 114 -13.38 -4.61 21.44
C PRO A 114 -14.12 -5.84 20.91
N ALA A 115 -14.81 -5.73 19.77
CA ALA A 115 -15.30 -6.89 19.03
C ALA A 115 -14.11 -7.54 18.30
N ALA A 116 -13.26 -8.21 19.08
CA ALA A 116 -12.10 -8.95 18.62
C ALA A 116 -12.57 -10.09 17.71
N ARG A 117 -12.73 -9.78 16.42
CA ARG A 117 -12.59 -10.80 15.39
C ARG A 117 -11.20 -11.43 15.61
N PRO A 118 -11.07 -12.77 15.60
CA PRO A 118 -9.75 -13.38 15.61
C PRO A 118 -8.97 -12.73 14.46
N ALA A 119 -7.80 -12.17 14.76
CA ALA A 119 -6.97 -11.49 13.78
C ALA A 119 -6.53 -12.55 12.75
N THR A 120 -7.33 -12.75 11.71
CA THR A 120 -6.93 -13.54 10.56
C THR A 120 -5.78 -12.77 9.93
N ARG A 121 -4.58 -13.35 10.04
CA ARG A 121 -3.35 -12.81 9.49
C ARG A 121 -3.48 -12.78 7.97
N ILE A 122 -3.81 -11.62 7.40
CA ILE A 122 -3.85 -11.39 5.96
C ILE A 122 -2.42 -11.06 5.53
N VAL A 123 -1.79 -11.99 4.81
CA VAL A 123 -0.52 -11.74 4.12
C VAL A 123 -0.87 -11.07 2.80
N ASP A 124 -0.79 -9.74 2.75
CA ASP A 124 -0.98 -9.02 1.49
C ASP A 124 0.36 -8.90 0.74
N THR A 125 0.49 -9.72 -0.30
CA THR A 125 1.64 -9.77 -1.20
C THR A 125 1.80 -8.47 -2.01
N GLN A 126 0.76 -7.63 -2.08
CA GLN A 126 0.74 -6.38 -2.86
C GLN A 126 1.21 -5.15 -2.07
N ASN A 127 1.31 -5.22 -0.74
CA ASN A 127 1.80 -4.10 0.10
C ASN A 127 3.20 -3.62 -0.31
N VAL A 128 4.01 -4.51 -0.87
CA VAL A 128 5.39 -4.22 -1.28
C VAL A 128 5.47 -3.33 -2.52
N HIS A 129 4.35 -3.19 -3.23
CA HIS A 129 4.18 -2.32 -4.40
C HIS A 129 3.41 -1.04 -4.06
N ASP A 130 3.00 -0.88 -2.80
CA ASP A 130 2.33 0.31 -2.33
C ASP A 130 3.36 1.42 -2.11
N HIS A 131 3.23 2.50 -2.91
CA HIS A 131 4.11 3.65 -2.82
C HIS A 131 4.10 4.30 -1.43
N SER A 132 2.98 4.25 -0.71
CA SER A 132 2.87 4.81 0.64
C SER A 132 3.71 4.02 1.64
N VAL A 133 3.64 2.68 1.59
CA VAL A 133 4.43 1.77 2.43
C VAL A 133 5.93 1.94 2.15
N VAL A 134 6.32 2.06 0.88
CA VAL A 134 7.72 2.28 0.50
C VAL A 134 8.23 3.65 0.97
N ALA A 135 7.40 4.70 0.88
CA ALA A 135 7.76 6.03 1.37
C ALA A 135 7.93 6.06 2.89
N ALA A 136 6.98 5.48 3.64
CA ALA A 136 7.07 5.35 5.08
C ALA A 136 8.29 4.50 5.50
N SER A 137 8.56 3.40 4.78
CA SER A 137 9.75 2.57 4.99
C SER A 137 11.04 3.37 4.82
N LYS A 138 11.12 4.23 3.80
CA LYS A 138 12.28 5.09 3.58
C LYS A 138 12.49 6.07 4.73
N THR A 139 11.41 6.70 5.21
CA THR A 139 11.46 7.63 6.35
C THR A 139 11.90 6.92 7.63
N ASN A 140 11.35 5.73 7.91
CA ASN A 140 11.73 4.94 9.09
C ASN A 140 13.21 4.57 9.06
N VAL A 141 13.72 4.11 7.91
CA VAL A 141 15.15 3.81 7.73
C VAL A 141 16.00 5.06 7.99
N ALA A 142 15.63 6.21 7.41
CA ALA A 142 16.37 7.46 7.62
C ALA A 142 16.36 7.90 9.10
N GLN A 143 15.25 7.72 9.80
CA GLN A 143 15.13 8.02 11.24
C GLN A 143 15.99 7.08 12.09
N MET A 144 16.00 5.78 11.79
CA MET A 144 16.86 4.81 12.48
C MET A 144 18.34 5.10 12.24
N ILE A 145 18.75 5.44 11.01
CA ILE A 145 20.13 5.86 10.69
C ILE A 145 20.49 7.13 11.47
N LYS A 146 19.59 8.12 11.53
CA LYS A 146 19.82 9.34 12.29
C LYS A 146 20.00 9.06 13.79
N LYS A 147 19.25 8.10 14.34
CA LYS A 147 19.28 7.74 15.76
C LYS A 147 20.49 6.90 16.14
N HIS A 148 20.88 5.93 15.31
CA HIS A 148 21.88 4.92 15.65
C HIS A 148 23.19 5.02 14.84
N GLY A 149 23.29 5.94 13.86
CA GLY A 149 24.32 5.93 12.84
C GLY A 149 24.02 4.91 11.73
N ASP A 150 24.89 4.81 10.73
CA ASP A 150 24.84 3.74 9.71
C ASP A 150 25.38 2.44 10.33
N LEU A 151 24.55 1.39 10.37
CA LEU A 151 24.87 0.15 11.07
C LEU A 151 25.05 -0.98 10.07
N GLU A 152 26.12 -1.74 10.24
CA GLU A 152 26.33 -3.02 9.55
C GLU A 152 25.89 -4.20 10.41
N LEU A 153 25.37 -5.24 9.78
CA LEU A 153 24.97 -6.46 10.48
C LEU A 153 26.20 -7.23 10.95
N THR A 154 26.41 -7.31 12.26
CA THR A 154 27.54 -8.06 12.84
C THR A 154 27.27 -9.57 12.84
N PRO A 155 28.33 -10.40 12.82
CA PRO A 155 28.19 -11.85 12.95
C PRO A 155 27.44 -12.29 14.22
N ASP A 156 27.65 -11.60 15.34
CA ASP A 156 27.01 -11.91 16.63
C ASP A 156 25.50 -11.66 16.58
N VAL A 157 25.08 -10.51 16.04
CA VAL A 157 23.65 -10.21 15.83
C VAL A 157 23.02 -11.23 14.89
N LEU A 158 23.70 -11.58 13.80
CA LEU A 158 23.19 -12.59 12.87
C LEU A 158 23.05 -13.97 13.55
N LEU A 159 23.99 -14.34 14.43
CA LEU A 159 23.92 -15.58 15.21
C LEU A 159 22.74 -15.56 16.19
N GLU A 160 22.54 -14.45 16.91
CA GLU A 160 21.40 -14.30 17.83
C GLU A 160 20.06 -14.42 17.09
N VAL A 161 19.89 -13.72 15.97
CA VAL A 161 18.66 -13.80 15.16
C VAL A 161 18.45 -15.23 14.64
N ARG A 162 19.52 -15.93 14.23
CA ARG A 162 19.43 -17.35 13.81
C ARG A 162 19.01 -18.27 14.94
N ASN A 163 19.53 -18.06 16.15
CA ASN A 163 19.17 -18.85 17.32
C ASN A 163 17.69 -18.66 17.68
N LEU A 164 17.18 -17.44 17.60
CA LEU A 164 15.75 -17.17 17.79
C LEU A 164 14.88 -17.77 16.67
N ALA A 165 15.39 -17.82 15.45
CA ALA A 165 14.73 -18.45 14.32
C ALA A 165 14.89 -19.98 14.30
N ALA A 166 15.49 -20.60 15.33
CA ALA A 166 15.62 -22.04 15.42
C ALA A 166 14.22 -22.69 15.43
N GLY A 167 13.91 -23.45 14.39
CA GLY A 167 12.59 -24.05 14.15
C GLY A 167 11.76 -23.37 13.06
N ASN A 168 12.17 -22.18 12.59
CA ASN A 168 11.58 -21.52 11.43
C ASN A 168 12.53 -21.63 10.22
N THR A 169 12.39 -22.69 9.44
CA THR A 169 13.24 -22.98 8.27
C THR A 169 13.23 -21.86 7.25
N ASN A 170 12.09 -21.20 7.05
CA ASN A 170 11.96 -20.11 6.10
C ASN A 170 12.75 -18.88 6.54
N ALA A 171 12.67 -18.51 7.82
CA ALA A 171 13.45 -17.41 8.37
C ALA A 171 14.96 -17.68 8.25
N LEU A 172 15.42 -18.91 8.54
CA LEU A 172 16.82 -19.31 8.40
C LEU A 172 17.31 -19.25 6.94
N ALA A 173 16.48 -19.68 6.00
CA ALA A 173 16.77 -19.60 4.57
C ALA A 173 16.91 -18.13 4.12
N ILE A 174 16.05 -17.24 4.61
CA ILE A 174 16.10 -15.81 4.29
C ILE A 174 17.33 -15.14 4.91
N LEU A 175 17.65 -15.40 6.18
CA LEU A 175 18.84 -14.87 6.85
C LEU A 175 20.15 -15.22 6.10
N THR A 176 20.18 -16.38 5.45
CA THR A 176 21.33 -16.82 4.64
C THR A 176 21.43 -16.09 3.30
N ASN A 177 20.30 -15.58 2.79
CA ASN A 177 20.18 -14.96 1.46
C ASN A 177 19.90 -13.44 1.50
N LEU A 178 20.11 -12.79 2.66
CA LEU A 178 20.01 -11.34 2.75
C LEU A 178 21.13 -10.68 1.92
N SER A 179 20.72 -9.74 1.08
CA SER A 179 21.62 -9.02 0.19
C SER A 179 22.44 -7.96 0.93
N ASN A 180 23.71 -7.83 0.54
CA ASN A 180 24.57 -6.69 0.89
C ASN A 180 24.40 -5.50 -0.08
N ALA A 181 23.69 -5.70 -1.21
CA ALA A 181 23.49 -4.63 -2.18
C ALA A 181 22.49 -3.60 -1.64
N LYS A 182 22.82 -2.31 -1.80
CA LYS A 182 21.92 -1.22 -1.41
C LYS A 182 20.69 -1.19 -2.32
N HIS A 183 19.52 -1.13 -1.71
CA HIS A 183 18.27 -0.95 -2.43
C HIS A 183 18.19 0.49 -2.95
N THR A 184 17.89 0.65 -4.23
CA THR A 184 17.89 1.96 -4.91
C THR A 184 16.99 3.00 -4.23
N THR A 185 15.80 2.60 -3.81
CA THR A 185 14.84 3.51 -3.15
C THR A 185 15.16 3.79 -1.67
N LEU A 186 15.62 2.78 -0.92
CA LEU A 186 15.79 2.87 0.53
C LEU A 186 17.21 3.31 0.95
N GLY A 187 18.20 3.21 0.06
CA GLY A 187 19.58 3.63 0.31
C GLY A 187 20.38 2.68 1.21
N VAL A 188 19.79 1.60 1.69
CA VAL A 188 20.40 0.60 2.58
C VAL A 188 20.28 -0.81 2.00
N SER A 189 21.16 -1.71 2.45
CA SER A 189 21.07 -3.15 2.16
C SER A 189 20.10 -3.86 3.09
N GLU A 190 19.67 -5.07 2.73
CA GLU A 190 18.72 -5.84 3.55
C GLU A 190 19.34 -6.21 4.91
N LYS A 191 20.65 -6.44 4.95
CA LYS A 191 21.39 -6.66 6.19
C LYS A 191 21.46 -5.41 7.05
N GLN A 192 21.72 -4.25 6.46
CA GLN A 192 21.69 -2.97 7.19
C GLN A 192 20.30 -2.72 7.78
N ALA A 193 19.22 -2.94 7.01
CA ALA A 193 17.86 -2.81 7.54
C ALA A 193 17.60 -3.77 8.72
N LEU A 194 18.03 -5.04 8.62
CA LEU A 194 17.96 -5.98 9.74
C LEU A 194 18.75 -5.48 10.96
N ALA A 195 19.95 -4.94 10.76
CA ALA A 195 20.79 -4.41 11.84
C ALA A 195 20.10 -3.22 12.55
N HIS A 196 19.50 -2.30 11.80
CA HIS A 196 18.76 -1.17 12.36
C HIS A 196 17.51 -1.61 13.14
N VAL A 197 16.72 -2.54 12.59
CA VAL A 197 15.53 -3.08 13.27
C VAL A 197 15.95 -3.81 14.54
N TRP A 198 16.97 -4.66 14.48
CA TRP A 198 17.50 -5.36 15.65
C TRP A 198 17.96 -4.38 16.73
N ARG A 199 18.75 -3.36 16.37
CA ARG A 199 19.21 -2.34 17.31
C ARG A 199 18.02 -1.61 17.96
N THR A 200 17.02 -1.25 17.16
CA THR A 200 15.82 -0.57 17.65
C THR A 200 15.04 -1.43 18.65
N ILE A 201 15.00 -2.75 18.45
CA ILE A 201 14.41 -3.71 19.40
C ILE A 201 15.27 -3.80 20.67
N SER A 202 16.59 -3.95 20.51
CA SER A 202 17.53 -4.07 21.64
C SER A 202 17.56 -2.84 22.54
N ASP A 203 17.30 -1.64 22.01
CA ASP A 203 17.25 -0.41 22.79
C ASP A 203 15.94 -0.24 23.60
N LYS A 204 14.98 -1.18 23.51
CA LYS A 204 13.78 -1.17 24.35
C LYS A 204 14.10 -1.61 25.77
N THR A 205 13.61 -0.83 26.74
CA THR A 205 13.80 -1.08 28.17
C THR A 205 12.87 -2.17 28.72
N ASP A 206 11.71 -2.36 28.09
CA ASP A 206 10.76 -3.41 28.47
C ASP A 206 11.19 -4.75 27.84
N GLU A 207 11.62 -5.69 28.68
CA GLU A 207 12.08 -7.02 28.28
C GLU A 207 10.98 -7.86 27.62
N THR A 208 9.73 -7.71 28.06
CA THR A 208 8.59 -8.44 27.50
C THR A 208 8.31 -7.93 26.09
N LEU A 209 8.25 -6.61 25.93
CA LEU A 209 8.11 -6.00 24.60
C LEU A 209 9.27 -6.39 23.69
N GLN A 210 10.51 -6.33 24.18
CA GLN A 210 11.70 -6.71 23.42
C GLN A 210 11.60 -8.16 22.93
N THR A 211 11.20 -9.09 23.80
CA THR A 211 11.01 -10.51 23.47
C THR A 211 9.93 -10.68 22.41
N ASN A 212 8.76 -10.06 22.59
CA ASN A 212 7.67 -10.11 21.61
C ASN A 212 8.08 -9.54 20.24
N MET A 213 8.86 -8.47 20.21
CA MET A 213 9.37 -7.89 18.96
C MET A 213 10.39 -8.79 18.28
N LYS A 214 11.28 -9.44 19.06
CA LYS A 214 12.23 -10.44 18.55
C LYS A 214 11.51 -11.64 17.92
N GLU A 215 10.46 -12.15 18.56
CA GLU A 215 9.61 -13.19 17.99
C GLU A 215 8.87 -12.71 16.74
N THR A 216 8.34 -11.48 16.77
CA THR A 216 7.70 -10.88 15.60
C THR A 216 8.68 -10.78 14.42
N LEU A 217 9.93 -10.40 14.67
CA LEU A 217 10.98 -10.36 13.64
C LEU A 217 11.20 -11.71 12.97
N THR A 218 11.31 -12.79 13.75
CA THR A 218 11.52 -14.14 13.18
C THR A 218 10.31 -14.59 12.36
N GLN A 219 9.10 -14.25 12.81
CA GLN A 219 7.88 -14.52 12.04
C GLN A 219 7.85 -13.74 10.72
N ARG A 220 8.21 -12.43 10.73
CA ARG A 220 8.29 -11.60 9.52
C ARG A 220 9.35 -12.09 8.55
N LEU A 221 10.50 -12.55 9.05
CA LEU A 221 11.52 -13.18 8.22
C LEU A 221 11.02 -14.48 7.57
N GLY A 222 10.21 -15.27 8.27
CA GLY A 222 9.57 -16.46 7.71
C GLY A 222 8.58 -16.14 6.59
N GLU A 223 7.84 -15.04 6.69
CA GLU A 223 6.92 -14.54 5.65
C GLU A 223 7.62 -14.00 4.40
N CYS A 224 8.94 -13.86 4.42
CA CYS A 224 9.70 -13.52 3.23
C CYS A 224 9.83 -14.69 2.24
N ILE A 225 9.22 -15.84 2.54
CA ILE A 225 9.02 -16.95 1.60
C ILE A 225 7.51 -17.15 1.41
N GLU A 226 7.05 -17.02 0.18
CA GLU A 226 5.66 -17.21 -0.23
C GLU A 226 5.58 -18.31 -1.29
N HIS A 227 4.74 -19.32 -1.07
CA HIS A 227 4.63 -20.48 -1.97
C HIS A 227 5.99 -21.11 -2.29
N ASP A 228 6.81 -21.31 -1.26
CA ASP A 228 8.18 -21.84 -1.34
C ASP A 228 9.18 -21.00 -2.16
N LEU A 229 8.83 -19.75 -2.48
CA LEU A 229 9.69 -18.82 -3.22
C LEU A 229 10.01 -17.59 -2.37
N PRO A 230 11.27 -17.10 -2.38
CA PRO A 230 11.62 -15.87 -1.69
C PRO A 230 10.92 -14.67 -2.35
N VAL A 231 10.36 -13.78 -1.54
CA VAL A 231 9.76 -12.53 -2.01
C VAL A 231 10.83 -11.57 -2.55
N CYS A 232 10.40 -10.58 -3.35
CA CYS A 232 11.29 -9.58 -3.90
C CYS A 232 12.02 -8.76 -2.81
N SER A 233 13.14 -8.12 -3.16
CA SER A 233 13.95 -7.37 -2.19
C SER A 233 13.14 -6.32 -1.42
N THR A 234 12.33 -5.50 -2.13
CA THR A 234 11.43 -4.53 -1.52
C THR A 234 10.48 -5.17 -0.52
N GLY A 235 9.95 -6.35 -0.84
CA GLY A 235 9.07 -7.09 0.05
C GLY A 235 9.76 -7.62 1.30
N ARG A 236 11.04 -7.98 1.21
CA ARG A 236 11.84 -8.36 2.38
C ARG A 236 12.08 -7.16 3.29
N PHE A 237 12.42 -6.00 2.72
CA PHE A 237 12.58 -4.76 3.50
C PHE A 237 11.31 -4.40 4.26
N VAL A 238 10.17 -4.34 3.56
CA VAL A 238 8.89 -3.96 4.19
C VAL A 238 8.57 -4.92 5.34
N ARG A 239 8.73 -6.24 5.18
CA ARG A 239 8.47 -7.22 6.25
C ARG A 239 9.43 -7.06 7.43
N ILE A 240 10.73 -6.82 7.18
CA ILE A 240 11.71 -6.55 8.24
C ILE A 240 11.34 -5.29 9.02
N LEU A 241 10.97 -4.21 8.32
CA LEU A 241 10.62 -2.94 8.94
C LEU A 241 9.26 -3.00 9.68
N ALA A 242 8.31 -3.79 9.17
CA ALA A 242 6.99 -3.99 9.77
C ALA A 242 7.04 -4.72 11.12
N THR A 243 8.21 -5.24 11.54
CA THR A 243 8.42 -5.68 12.92
C THR A 243 8.24 -4.55 13.94
N LEU A 244 8.49 -3.30 13.51
CA LEU A 244 8.36 -2.12 14.37
C LEU A 244 6.93 -1.52 14.34
N ASP A 245 6.03 -2.04 13.50
CA ASP A 245 4.67 -1.55 13.41
C ASP A 245 3.90 -1.79 14.71
N GLY A 246 3.16 -0.77 15.15
CA GLY A 246 2.37 -0.84 16.39
C GLY A 246 3.19 -0.64 17.67
N VAL A 247 4.51 -0.48 17.56
CA VAL A 247 5.35 -0.03 18.68
C VAL A 247 5.38 1.48 18.67
N TYR A 248 4.67 2.09 19.63
CA TYR A 248 4.63 3.54 19.82
C TYR A 248 5.99 4.07 20.30
N ASP A 249 6.92 4.21 19.37
CA ASP A 249 8.14 4.99 19.49
C ASP A 249 7.98 6.17 18.53
N ASP A 250 8.14 7.40 19.03
CA ASP A 250 7.97 8.62 18.24
C ASP A 250 8.88 8.65 16.99
N ALA A 251 9.89 7.77 16.93
CA ALA A 251 10.85 7.67 15.84
C ALA A 251 10.45 6.73 14.69
N VAL A 252 9.35 5.97 14.75
CA VAL A 252 8.98 5.02 13.68
C VAL A 252 7.54 5.22 13.25
N LYS A 253 7.34 5.54 11.97
CA LYS A 253 6.01 5.69 11.38
C LYS A 253 5.39 4.31 11.09
N PRO A 254 4.09 4.09 11.37
CA PRO A 254 3.39 2.87 10.98
C PRO A 254 3.41 2.62 9.47
N LEU A 255 3.73 1.39 9.05
CA LEU A 255 3.64 0.95 7.66
C LEU A 255 2.21 0.47 7.35
N ARG A 256 1.29 1.41 7.15
CA ARG A 256 -0.11 1.11 6.83
C ARG A 256 -0.27 0.74 5.35
N PRO A 257 -0.72 -0.48 5.01
CA PRO A 257 -1.02 -0.80 3.63
C PRO A 257 -2.32 -0.16 3.14
N MET A 258 -2.42 0.11 1.83
CA MET A 258 -3.60 0.76 1.23
C MET A 258 -4.93 0.07 1.54
N TRP A 259 -4.98 -1.26 1.66
CA TRP A 259 -6.24 -1.93 2.01
C TRP A 259 -6.69 -1.56 3.43
N ALA A 260 -5.75 -1.50 4.39
CA ALA A 260 -6.07 -1.14 5.76
C ALA A 260 -6.50 0.33 5.83
N VAL A 261 -5.81 1.20 5.07
CA VAL A 261 -6.19 2.60 4.94
C VAL A 261 -7.59 2.74 4.35
N ARG A 262 -7.96 1.95 3.33
CA ARG A 262 -9.32 1.95 2.77
C ARG A 262 -10.36 1.50 3.79
N ASP A 263 -10.09 0.44 4.54
CA ASP A 263 -11.02 -0.08 5.56
C ASP A 263 -11.21 0.92 6.72
N GLU A 264 -10.11 1.54 7.17
CA GLU A 264 -10.13 2.57 8.19
C GLU A 264 -10.87 3.83 7.70
N VAL A 265 -10.65 4.27 6.46
CA VAL A 265 -11.40 5.39 5.84
C VAL A 265 -12.88 5.06 5.69
N ALA A 266 -13.23 3.83 5.32
CA ALA A 266 -14.63 3.39 5.25
C ALA A 266 -15.32 3.50 6.62
N THR A 267 -14.61 3.05 7.66
CA THR A 267 -15.07 3.14 9.05
C THR A 267 -15.23 4.60 9.49
N LEU A 268 -14.23 5.45 9.17
CA LEU A 268 -14.27 6.89 9.45
C LEU A 268 -15.43 7.59 8.74
N ALA A 269 -15.70 7.24 7.48
CA ALA A 269 -16.83 7.77 6.72
C ALA A 269 -18.17 7.44 7.39
N GLY A 270 -18.34 6.20 7.86
CA GLY A 270 -19.51 5.78 8.61
C GLY A 270 -19.69 6.57 9.91
N GLN A 271 -18.62 6.73 10.68
CA GLN A 271 -18.62 7.51 11.92
C GLN A 271 -18.94 8.99 11.68
N VAL A 272 -18.34 9.61 10.66
CA VAL A 272 -18.63 11.01 10.32
C VAL A 272 -20.10 11.19 9.95
N ARG A 273 -20.68 10.26 9.20
CA ARG A 273 -22.11 10.29 8.87
C ARG A 273 -22.97 10.21 10.13
N GLU A 274 -22.69 9.25 11.02
CA GLU A 274 -23.41 9.08 12.29
C GLU A 274 -23.30 10.34 13.17
N ASP A 275 -22.09 10.88 13.34
CA ASP A 275 -21.83 12.10 14.11
C ASP A 275 -22.59 13.31 13.55
N VAL A 276 -22.61 13.47 12.23
CA VAL A 276 -23.29 14.61 11.59
C VAL A 276 -24.81 14.48 11.71
N LEU A 277 -25.37 13.29 11.51
CA LEU A 277 -26.82 13.04 11.61
C LEU A 277 -27.32 13.12 13.05
N ALA A 278 -26.54 12.64 14.03
CA ALA A 278 -26.90 12.74 15.45
C ALA A 278 -27.05 14.21 15.92
N ASN A 279 -26.41 15.15 15.24
CA ASN A 279 -26.47 16.59 15.53
C ASN A 279 -27.40 17.35 14.55
N ALA A 280 -28.06 16.67 13.61
CA ALA A 280 -28.97 17.26 12.66
C ALA A 280 -30.40 17.32 13.22
N SER A 281 -31.22 18.24 12.71
CA SER A 281 -32.65 18.20 13.01
C SER A 281 -33.30 16.99 12.33
N PRO A 282 -34.42 16.44 12.85
CA PRO A 282 -35.11 15.31 12.21
C PRO A 282 -35.48 15.58 10.74
N ALA A 283 -35.89 16.81 10.42
CA ALA A 283 -36.23 17.22 9.06
C ALA A 283 -35.00 17.25 8.13
N ASP A 284 -33.85 17.71 8.63
CA ASP A 284 -32.61 17.70 7.85
C ASP A 284 -32.10 16.27 7.62
N ALA A 285 -32.22 15.40 8.63
CA ALA A 285 -31.86 13.99 8.52
C ALA A 285 -32.74 13.25 7.50
N GLU A 286 -34.06 13.45 7.55
CA GLU A 286 -34.99 12.90 6.54
C GLU A 286 -34.70 13.45 5.13
N ALA A 287 -34.37 14.74 5.01
CA ALA A 287 -33.96 15.31 3.73
C ALA A 287 -32.66 14.68 3.19
N TYR A 288 -31.71 14.34 4.07
CA TYR A 288 -30.49 13.62 3.69
C TYR A 288 -30.78 12.19 3.24
N ASP A 289 -31.59 11.44 3.99
CA ASP A 289 -31.94 10.06 3.64
C ASP A 289 -32.69 9.97 2.29
N ASN A 290 -33.43 11.02 1.94
CA ASN A 290 -34.08 11.18 0.63
C ASN A 290 -33.15 11.70 -0.47
N GLY A 291 -31.87 11.95 -0.18
CA GLY A 291 -30.87 12.45 -1.15
C GLY A 291 -31.06 13.91 -1.55
N THR A 292 -31.70 14.72 -0.71
CA THR A 292 -32.04 16.13 -1.02
C THR A 292 -31.24 17.16 -0.21
N SER A 293 -30.51 16.73 0.84
CA SER A 293 -29.78 17.63 1.74
C SER A 293 -28.32 17.83 1.34
N GLU A 294 -28.09 18.66 0.33
CA GLU A 294 -26.72 19.04 -0.11
C GLU A 294 -25.88 19.67 1.01
N LYS A 295 -26.54 20.37 1.94
CA LYS A 295 -25.91 20.99 3.10
C LYS A 295 -25.26 19.95 4.03
N LEU A 296 -25.97 18.85 4.33
CA LEU A 296 -25.43 17.79 5.18
C LEU A 296 -24.36 16.98 4.46
N SER A 297 -24.59 16.62 3.19
CA SER A 297 -23.58 15.95 2.36
C SER A 297 -22.27 16.73 2.30
N SER A 298 -22.34 18.04 2.01
CA SER A 298 -21.16 18.91 2.00
C SER A 298 -20.46 19.00 3.37
N LYS A 299 -21.22 19.03 4.47
CA LYS A 299 -20.65 19.02 5.83
C LYS A 299 -19.94 17.69 6.13
N MET A 300 -20.53 16.55 5.75
CA MET A 300 -19.91 15.23 5.92
C MET A 300 -18.62 15.09 5.11
N ARG A 301 -18.63 15.54 3.85
CA ARG A 301 -17.42 15.54 3.00
C ARG A 301 -16.29 16.37 3.60
N GLN A 302 -16.61 17.56 4.14
CA GLN A 302 -15.63 18.42 4.80
C GLN A 302 -15.05 17.77 6.06
N GLU A 303 -15.90 17.22 6.93
CA GLU A 303 -15.49 16.55 8.17
C GLU A 303 -14.64 15.30 7.88
N LEU A 304 -15.05 14.47 6.92
CA LEU A 304 -14.27 13.30 6.52
C LEU A 304 -12.90 13.70 5.97
N THR A 305 -12.85 14.72 5.11
CA THR A 305 -11.57 15.22 4.58
C THR A 305 -10.66 15.71 5.70
N LEU A 306 -11.19 16.54 6.61
CA LEU A 306 -10.43 17.10 7.73
C LEU A 306 -9.86 16.00 8.64
N ARG A 307 -10.70 15.03 9.05
CA ARG A 307 -10.27 13.92 9.92
C ARG A 307 -9.28 13.00 9.22
N ALA A 308 -9.50 12.69 7.94
CA ALA A 308 -8.60 11.83 7.18
C ALA A 308 -7.24 12.49 6.91
N VAL A 309 -7.21 13.79 6.59
CA VAL A 309 -5.95 14.55 6.41
C VAL A 309 -5.12 14.55 7.69
N GLY A 310 -5.76 14.82 8.84
CA GLY A 310 -5.08 14.80 10.13
C GLY A 310 -4.37 13.48 10.43
N VAL A 311 -5.02 12.34 10.17
CA VAL A 311 -4.42 11.03 10.41
C VAL A 311 -3.43 10.65 9.32
N TYR A 312 -3.84 10.66 8.06
CA TYR A 312 -3.05 10.03 7.00
C TYR A 312 -1.98 10.96 6.42
N VAL A 313 -2.26 12.26 6.29
CA VAL A 313 -1.26 13.21 5.77
C VAL A 313 -0.38 13.73 6.90
N ASP A 314 -0.97 14.22 7.98
CA ASP A 314 -0.19 14.93 9.00
C ASP A 314 0.58 13.95 9.90
N GLU A 315 -0.06 12.87 10.38
CA GLU A 315 0.60 11.88 11.25
C GLU A 315 1.39 10.82 10.44
N LEU A 316 0.82 10.30 9.35
CA LEU A 316 1.41 9.20 8.58
C LEU A 316 2.19 9.65 7.33
N ASP A 317 2.20 10.94 6.98
CA ASP A 317 2.97 11.50 5.85
C ASP A 317 2.61 10.84 4.51
N MET A 318 1.35 10.45 4.36
CA MET A 318 0.79 9.98 3.12
C MET A 318 0.67 11.13 2.12
N ASN A 319 0.97 10.87 0.85
CA ASN A 319 0.72 11.83 -0.20
C ASN A 319 -0.78 12.19 -0.29
N ALA A 320 -1.10 13.47 -0.21
CA ALA A 320 -2.48 13.95 -0.24
C ALA A 320 -3.26 13.54 -1.50
N GLY A 321 -2.60 13.41 -2.66
CA GLY A 321 -3.23 12.93 -3.89
C GLY A 321 -3.61 11.45 -3.82
N VAL A 322 -2.79 10.62 -3.15
CA VAL A 322 -3.12 9.21 -2.88
C VAL A 322 -4.32 9.13 -1.94
N LEU A 323 -4.32 9.91 -0.85
CA LEU A 323 -5.45 9.96 0.07
C LEU A 323 -6.73 10.41 -0.64
N GLN A 324 -6.67 11.42 -1.51
CA GLN A 324 -7.84 11.88 -2.26
C GLN A 324 -8.43 10.77 -3.12
N GLY A 325 -7.59 9.92 -3.73
CA GLY A 325 -8.04 8.73 -4.46
C GLY A 325 -8.76 7.71 -3.58
N VAL A 326 -8.35 7.56 -2.32
CA VAL A 326 -9.02 6.70 -1.33
C VAL A 326 -10.34 7.30 -0.86
N LEU A 327 -10.40 8.63 -0.67
CA LEU A 327 -11.59 9.31 -0.19
C LEU A 327 -12.70 9.39 -1.24
N ALA A 328 -12.35 9.48 -2.53
CA ALA A 328 -13.29 9.77 -3.61
C ALA A 328 -14.57 8.88 -3.63
N PRO A 329 -14.49 7.54 -3.46
CA PRO A 329 -15.70 6.71 -3.43
C PRO A 329 -16.66 7.07 -2.29
N TYR A 330 -16.13 7.44 -1.13
CA TYR A 330 -16.92 7.81 0.04
C TYR A 330 -17.48 9.23 -0.08
N MET A 331 -16.71 10.15 -0.66
CA MET A 331 -17.18 11.51 -0.95
C MET A 331 -18.36 11.51 -1.92
N ASN A 332 -18.37 10.61 -2.91
CA ASN A 332 -19.48 10.48 -3.85
C ASN A 332 -20.71 9.80 -3.26
N ALA A 333 -20.55 9.04 -2.17
CA ALA A 333 -21.63 8.34 -1.49
C ALA A 333 -22.29 9.15 -0.36
N MET A 334 -21.71 10.31 0.00
CA MET A 334 -22.23 11.30 0.94
C MET A 334 -23.02 12.38 0.23
#